data_AF-A0A176RUJ8-F1
#
_entry.id   AF-A0A176RUJ8-F1
#
_cell.length_a   1.000
_cell.length_b   1.000
_cell.length_c   1.000
_cell.angle_alpha   90.00
_cell.angle_beta   90.00
_cell.angle_gamma   90.00
#
_symmetry.space_group_name_H-M   'P 1'
#
loop_
_entity.id
_entity.type
_entity.pdbx_description
1 polymer ?
#
loop_
_entity_poly.entity_id
_entity_poly.type
_entity_poly.pdbx_seq_one_letter_code
_entity_poly.pdbx_strand_id
1 'polypeptide(L)'
;MGVSVNSILEDQTIPEMVFMTFQMTFVIITPALIVGAFAERMKFSAMLIFMALWATFVYAPICHWVWGGGWLDDYGVLDFAGGTVVHINAGVAGLVAALMLGKRKGYPRVAMPPHNLTYTIIGASMQNTAPFFAYF
;
A
#
# COMPACT_ATOMS: atom_id res chain seq x y z
N MET A 1 15.19 -8.82 -27.13
CA MET A 1 14.23 -7.85 -26.58
C MET A 1 14.06 -8.19 -25.11
N GLY A 2 14.86 -7.57 -24.24
CA GLY A 2 14.85 -7.84 -22.81
C GLY A 2 15.32 -6.58 -22.08
N VAL A 3 14.79 -6.37 -20.89
CA VAL A 3 15.20 -5.29 -20.00
C VAL A 3 16.62 -5.62 -19.52
N SER A 4 17.60 -4.87 -20.00
CA SER A 4 18.98 -4.87 -19.52
C SER A 4 19.10 -4.09 -18.21
N VAL A 5 20.27 -4.14 -17.56
CA VAL A 5 20.52 -3.47 -16.28
C VAL A 5 20.31 -1.94 -16.31
N ASN A 6 20.46 -1.29 -17.48
CA ASN A 6 20.37 0.16 -17.67
C ASN A 6 19.50 0.49 -18.90
N SER A 7 18.25 0.01 -18.93
CA SER A 7 17.41 0.13 -20.13
C SER A 7 16.68 1.46 -20.22
N ILE A 8 16.26 1.99 -19.08
CA ILE A 8 15.40 3.18 -18.97
C ILE A 8 16.03 4.26 -18.09
N LEU A 9 16.87 3.86 -17.12
CA LEU A 9 17.54 4.78 -16.20
C LEU A 9 19.06 4.61 -16.33
N GLU A 10 19.70 5.50 -17.08
CA GLU A 10 21.13 5.37 -17.44
C GLU A 10 22.09 5.74 -16.29
N ASP A 11 21.66 6.58 -15.33
CA ASP A 11 22.51 7.16 -14.27
C ASP A 11 22.25 6.59 -12.85
N GLN A 12 21.64 5.41 -12.73
CA GLN A 12 21.33 4.81 -11.42
C GLN A 12 22.51 4.00 -10.86
N THR A 13 22.81 4.20 -9.57
CA THR A 13 23.82 3.41 -8.83
C THR A 13 23.38 1.96 -8.56
N ILE A 14 22.09 1.66 -8.75
CA ILE A 14 21.45 0.37 -8.46
C ILE A 14 20.82 -0.16 -9.75
N PRO A 15 20.91 -1.48 -10.06
CA PRO A 15 20.27 -2.04 -11.25
C PRO A 15 18.77 -1.77 -11.30
N GLU A 16 18.26 -1.44 -12.49
CA GLU A 16 16.86 -1.06 -12.72
C GLU A 16 15.87 -2.14 -12.22
N MET A 17 16.19 -3.41 -12.45
CA MET A 17 15.36 -4.53 -11.99
C MET A 17 15.24 -4.61 -10.47
N VAL A 18 16.28 -4.20 -9.73
CA VAL A 18 16.28 -4.18 -8.26
C VAL A 18 15.44 -3.01 -7.76
N PHE A 19 15.53 -1.84 -8.40
CA PHE A 19 14.66 -0.71 -8.07
C PHE A 19 13.19 -1.03 -8.35
N MET A 20 12.90 -1.70 -9.47
CA MET A 20 11.54 -2.13 -9.79
C MET A 20 10.99 -3.12 -8.76
N THR A 21 11.75 -4.16 -8.40
CA THR A 21 11.30 -5.13 -7.39
C THR A 21 11.12 -4.51 -6.02
N PHE A 22 11.98 -3.56 -5.65
CA PHE A 22 11.82 -2.74 -4.45
C PHE A 22 10.49 -1.97 -4.47
N GLN A 23 10.21 -1.22 -5.54
CA GLN A 23 8.95 -0.46 -5.69
C GLN A 23 7.70 -1.36 -5.70
N MET A 24 7.80 -2.58 -6.25
CA MET A 24 6.70 -3.55 -6.21
C MET A 24 6.30 -3.96 -4.78
N THR A 25 7.22 -3.94 -3.82
CA THR A 25 6.89 -4.26 -2.42
C THR A 25 5.92 -3.24 -1.80
N PHE A 26 6.12 -1.94 -2.10
CA PHE A 26 5.23 -0.87 -1.65
C PHE A 26 3.85 -0.95 -2.32
N VAL A 27 3.82 -1.29 -3.61
CA VAL A 27 2.56 -1.53 -4.34
C VAL A 27 1.75 -2.66 -3.69
N ILE A 28 2.41 -3.72 -3.21
CA ILE A 28 1.73 -4.89 -2.63
C ILE A 28 1.21 -4.61 -1.21
N ILE A 29 1.97 -3.92 -0.37
CA ILE A 29 1.58 -3.69 1.03
C ILE A 29 0.42 -2.71 1.16
N THR A 30 0.34 -1.71 0.28
CA THR A 30 -0.66 -0.64 0.36
C THR A 30 -2.12 -1.15 0.28
N PRO A 31 -2.52 -1.96 -0.72
CA PRO A 31 -3.87 -2.52 -0.76
C PRO A 31 -4.12 -3.55 0.35
N ALA A 32 -3.08 -4.24 0.85
CA ALA A 32 -3.22 -5.12 2.02
C ALA A 32 -3.62 -4.34 3.29
N LEU A 33 -3.12 -3.12 3.47
CA LEU A 33 -3.54 -2.22 4.55
C LEU A 33 -5.02 -1.78 4.38
N ILE A 34 -5.43 -1.47 3.15
CA ILE A 34 -6.81 -1.04 2.85
C ILE A 34 -7.82 -2.15 3.17
N VAL A 35 -7.49 -3.42 2.88
CA VAL A 35 -8.35 -4.58 3.18
C VAL A 35 -8.69 -4.68 4.67
N GLY A 36 -7.78 -4.25 5.56
CA GLY A 36 -8.05 -4.20 7.00
C GLY A 36 -9.28 -3.35 7.37
N ALA A 37 -9.59 -2.30 6.60
CA ALA A 37 -10.71 -1.40 6.87
C ALA A 37 -12.09 -2.04 6.61
N PHE A 38 -12.17 -3.00 5.69
CA PHE A 38 -13.41 -3.66 5.29
C PHE A 38 -13.39 -5.18 5.44
N ALA A 39 -12.45 -5.70 6.22
CA ALA A 39 -12.37 -7.12 6.54
C ALA A 39 -13.76 -7.68 6.91
N GLU A 40 -14.10 -8.82 6.30
CA GLU A 40 -15.36 -9.56 6.49
C GLU A 40 -16.64 -8.87 5.96
N ARG A 41 -16.53 -7.80 5.14
CA ARG A 41 -17.70 -7.06 4.60
C ARG A 41 -17.79 -6.98 3.08
N MET A 42 -16.77 -7.42 2.35
CA MET A 42 -16.76 -7.43 0.87
C MET A 42 -16.68 -8.85 0.32
N LYS A 43 -17.30 -9.07 -0.85
CA LYS A 43 -17.08 -10.29 -1.63
C LYS A 43 -15.62 -10.34 -2.10
N PHE A 44 -15.00 -11.52 -2.07
CA PHE A 44 -13.60 -11.70 -2.49
C PHE A 44 -13.35 -11.20 -3.92
N SER A 45 -14.27 -11.47 -4.85
CA SER A 45 -14.15 -10.96 -6.24
C SER A 45 -14.20 -9.43 -6.32
N ALA A 46 -15.05 -8.77 -5.52
CA ALA A 46 -15.09 -7.30 -5.48
C ALA A 46 -13.81 -6.70 -4.87
N MET A 47 -13.20 -7.40 -3.90
CA MET A 47 -11.92 -7.01 -3.31
C MET A 47 -10.79 -7.06 -4.35
N LEU A 48 -10.68 -8.15 -5.13
CA LEU A 48 -9.63 -8.27 -6.16
C LEU A 48 -9.74 -7.17 -7.21
N ILE A 49 -10.96 -6.90 -7.70
CA ILE A 49 -11.20 -5.83 -8.68
C ILE A 49 -10.85 -4.47 -8.09
N PHE A 50 -11.27 -4.21 -6.85
CA PHE A 50 -10.94 -2.96 -6.15
C PHE A 50 -9.43 -2.76 -6.03
N MET A 51 -8.69 -3.80 -5.60
CA MET A 51 -7.23 -3.72 -5.45
C MET A 51 -6.53 -3.44 -6.80
N ALA A 52 -6.96 -4.10 -7.88
CA ALA A 52 -6.40 -3.89 -9.21
C ALA A 52 -6.67 -2.46 -9.72
N LEU A 53 -7.92 -2.01 -9.64
CA LEU A 53 -8.30 -0.65 -10.06
C LEU A 53 -7.59 0.41 -9.22
N TRP A 54 -7.50 0.20 -7.91
CA TRP A 54 -6.85 1.13 -7.01
C TRP A 54 -5.34 1.22 -7.28
N ALA A 55 -4.66 0.09 -7.51
CA ALA A 55 -3.25 0.08 -7.87
C ALA A 55 -2.97 0.85 -9.17
N THR A 56 -3.83 0.69 -10.18
CA THR A 56 -3.65 1.35 -11.49
C THR A 56 -4.04 2.83 -11.47
N PHE A 57 -5.20 3.18 -10.90
CA PHE A 57 -5.77 4.53 -11.03
C PHE A 57 -5.44 5.47 -9.87
N VAL A 58 -5.00 4.95 -8.73
CA VAL A 58 -4.71 5.75 -7.54
C VAL A 58 -3.23 5.64 -7.19
N TYR A 59 -2.72 4.43 -6.98
CA TYR A 59 -1.33 4.25 -6.57
C TYR A 59 -0.34 4.70 -7.66
N ALA A 60 -0.48 4.24 -8.90
CA ALA A 60 0.49 4.56 -9.95
C ALA A 60 0.61 6.08 -10.24
N PRO A 61 -0.49 6.86 -10.34
CA PRO A 61 -0.39 8.32 -10.49
C PRO A 61 0.26 9.01 -9.29
N ILE A 62 -0.11 8.64 -8.05
CA ILE A 62 0.46 9.26 -6.84
C ILE A 62 1.94 8.93 -6.70
N CYS A 63 2.33 7.69 -6.96
CA CYS A 63 3.73 7.27 -7.00
C CYS A 63 4.53 8.09 -8.03
N HIS A 64 3.98 8.29 -9.24
CA HIS A 64 4.64 9.11 -10.24
C HIS A 64 4.76 10.57 -9.82
N TRP A 65 3.74 11.14 -9.17
CA TRP A 65 3.77 12.54 -8.71
C TRP A 65 4.84 12.80 -7.66
N VAL A 66 5.08 11.85 -6.76
CA VAL A 66 5.95 12.03 -5.59
C VAL A 66 7.36 11.46 -5.80
N TRP A 67 7.50 10.34 -6.52
CA TRP A 67 8.77 9.61 -6.68
C TRP A 67 9.23 9.44 -8.13
N GLY A 68 8.37 9.79 -9.09
CA GLY A 68 8.63 9.58 -10.51
C GLY A 68 8.97 10.85 -11.29
N GLY A 69 9.38 11.94 -10.62
CA GLY A 69 9.64 13.23 -11.27
C GLY A 69 8.37 13.95 -11.73
N GLY A 70 7.26 13.77 -11.01
CA GLY A 70 6.03 14.51 -11.26
C GLY A 70 5.96 15.80 -10.46
N TRP A 71 4.84 16.50 -10.60
CA TRP A 71 4.71 17.86 -10.05
C TRP A 71 4.95 17.99 -8.55
N LEU A 72 4.59 17.00 -7.71
CA LEU A 72 4.83 17.09 -6.25
C LEU A 72 6.32 17.02 -5.90
N ASP A 73 7.08 16.24 -6.66
CA ASP A 73 8.54 16.21 -6.58
C ASP A 73 9.13 17.57 -6.95
N ASP A 74 8.64 18.20 -8.03
CA ASP A 74 9.05 19.56 -8.46
C ASP A 74 8.74 20.64 -7.40
N TYR A 75 7.66 20.48 -6.63
CA TYR A 75 7.31 21.36 -5.51
C TYR A 75 8.13 21.10 -4.24
N GLY A 76 9.06 20.13 -4.26
CA GLY A 76 9.95 19.82 -3.14
C GLY A 76 9.29 19.00 -2.04
N VAL A 77 8.26 18.21 -2.35
CA VAL A 77 7.62 17.31 -1.37
C VAL A 77 8.56 16.15 -1.09
N LEU A 78 9.06 16.08 0.14
CA LEU A 78 9.94 15.01 0.59
C LEU A 78 9.12 13.87 1.20
N ASP A 79 9.00 12.77 0.46
CA ASP A 79 8.46 11.50 0.97
C ASP A 79 9.51 10.39 0.86
N PHE A 80 10.19 10.08 1.96
CA PHE A 80 11.30 9.14 1.95
C PHE A 80 10.88 7.66 1.90
N ALA A 81 9.69 7.35 2.44
CA ALA A 81 9.30 5.99 2.83
C ALA A 81 7.86 5.61 2.43
N GLY A 82 7.12 6.54 1.84
CA GLY A 82 5.73 6.35 1.44
C GLY A 82 4.76 6.85 2.49
N GLY A 83 5.09 7.91 3.23
CA GLY A 83 4.14 8.58 4.12
C GLY A 83 2.90 9.03 3.36
N THR A 84 3.10 9.63 2.18
CA THR A 84 2.02 10.06 1.29
C THR A 84 1.57 8.94 0.36
N VAL A 85 2.51 8.28 -0.32
CA VAL A 85 2.23 7.29 -1.38
C VAL A 85 1.54 6.02 -0.82
N VAL A 86 1.91 5.61 0.41
CA VAL A 86 1.44 4.37 1.03
C VAL A 86 0.46 4.66 2.17
N HIS A 87 0.89 5.36 3.21
CA HIS A 87 0.14 5.43 4.48
C HIS A 87 -1.09 6.33 4.38
N ILE A 88 -0.93 7.56 3.90
CA ILE A 88 -2.06 8.50 3.71
C ILE A 88 -3.01 7.94 2.65
N ASN A 89 -2.47 7.46 1.54
CA ASN A 89 -3.27 6.90 0.45
C ASN A 89 -4.12 5.69 0.91
N ALA A 90 -3.52 4.74 1.62
CA ALA A 90 -4.24 3.60 2.20
C ALA A 90 -5.22 4.03 3.29
N GLY A 91 -4.86 4.99 4.14
CA GLY A 91 -5.71 5.48 5.21
C GLY A 91 -6.99 6.14 4.69
N VAL A 92 -6.85 7.01 3.68
CA VAL A 92 -8.00 7.67 3.03
C VAL A 92 -8.84 6.66 2.26
N ALA A 93 -8.22 5.77 1.49
CA ALA A 93 -8.95 4.73 0.76
C ALA A 93 -9.71 3.78 1.70
N GLY A 94 -9.10 3.37 2.80
CA GLY A 94 -9.71 2.54 3.83
C GLY A 94 -10.86 3.25 4.54
N LEU A 95 -10.71 4.54 4.86
CA LEU A 95 -11.78 5.35 5.45
C LEU A 95 -12.98 5.47 4.50
N VAL A 96 -12.75 5.85 3.24
CA VAL A 96 -13.81 5.98 2.23
C VAL A 96 -14.50 4.64 2.01
N ALA A 97 -13.74 3.54 1.88
CA ALA A 97 -14.31 2.20 1.74
C ALA A 97 -15.16 1.82 2.97
N ALA A 98 -14.69 2.10 4.18
CA ALA A 98 -15.44 1.82 5.41
C ALA A 98 -16.75 2.63 5.52
N LEU A 99 -16.75 3.88 5.05
CA LEU A 99 -17.94 4.72 4.98
C LEU A 99 -18.94 4.20 3.94
N MET A 100 -18.47 3.82 2.75
CA MET A 100 -19.32 3.32 1.66
C MET A 100 -19.94 1.95 1.95
N LEU A 101 -19.20 1.06 2.63
CA LEU A 101 -19.71 -0.26 3.04
C LEU A 101 -20.63 -0.20 4.26
N GLY A 102 -20.51 0.86 5.06
CA GLY A 102 -21.30 1.05 6.26
C GLY A 102 -20.87 0.19 7.46
N LYS A 103 -21.63 0.32 8.55
CA LYS A 103 -21.34 -0.31 9.85
C LYS A 103 -21.55 -1.82 9.79
N ARG A 104 -20.67 -2.59 10.44
CA ARG A 104 -20.85 -4.03 10.62
C ARG A 104 -22.13 -4.31 11.42
N LYS A 105 -22.84 -5.39 11.07
CA LYS A 105 -24.02 -5.85 11.82
C LYS A 105 -23.64 -6.06 13.30
N GLY A 106 -24.41 -5.44 14.20
CA GLY A 106 -24.16 -5.49 15.65
C GLY A 106 -23.30 -4.35 16.21
N TYR A 107 -22.61 -3.56 15.36
CA TYR A 107 -21.89 -2.37 15.82
C TYR A 107 -22.88 -1.21 16.09
N PRO A 108 -22.78 -0.47 17.21
CA PRO A 108 -21.78 -0.55 18.28
C PRO A 108 -22.27 -1.35 19.51
N ARG A 109 -23.42 -2.02 19.43
CA ARG A 109 -24.11 -2.61 20.60
C ARG A 109 -23.51 -3.93 21.08
N VAL A 110 -22.83 -4.66 20.20
CA VAL A 110 -22.20 -5.96 20.50
C VAL A 110 -20.69 -5.78 20.46
N ALA A 111 -20.01 -6.17 21.54
CA ALA A 111 -18.56 -6.19 21.60
C ALA A 111 -18.01 -7.19 20.56
N MET A 112 -17.01 -6.77 19.79
CA MET A 112 -16.38 -7.59 18.73
C MET A 112 -14.91 -7.85 19.11
N PRO A 113 -14.63 -8.70 20.11
CA PRO A 113 -13.26 -9.02 20.49
C PRO A 113 -12.55 -9.78 19.35
N PRO A 114 -11.22 -9.61 19.22
CA PRO A 114 -10.44 -10.39 18.28
C PRO A 114 -10.54 -11.88 18.62
N HIS A 115 -10.77 -12.74 17.63
CA HIS A 115 -10.88 -14.18 17.83
C HIS A 115 -9.54 -14.82 18.26
N ASN A 116 -8.41 -14.21 17.89
CA ASN A 116 -7.08 -14.63 18.28
C ASN A 116 -6.10 -13.45 18.28
N LEU A 117 -5.76 -12.97 19.48
CA LEU A 117 -4.82 -11.86 19.66
C LEU A 117 -3.39 -12.26 19.30
N THR A 118 -3.01 -13.53 19.49
CA THR A 118 -1.67 -14.05 19.14
C THR A 118 -1.37 -13.88 17.65
N TYR A 119 -2.33 -14.15 16.76
CA TYR A 119 -2.13 -13.91 15.32
C TYR A 119 -1.96 -12.44 14.98
N THR A 120 -2.64 -11.55 15.70
CA THR A 120 -2.46 -10.10 15.53
C THR A 120 -1.04 -9.67 15.95
N ILE A 121 -0.55 -10.21 17.07
CA ILE A 121 0.80 -9.93 17.57
C ILE A 121 1.86 -10.49 16.64
N ILE A 122 1.69 -11.71 16.10
CA ILE A 122 2.61 -12.30 15.10
C ILE A 122 2.65 -11.40 13.85
N GLY A 123 1.50 -10.98 13.33
CA GLY A 123 1.47 -10.08 12.16
C GLY A 123 2.14 -8.72 12.43
N ALA A 124 1.87 -8.11 13.59
CA ALA A 124 2.49 -6.85 13.98
C ALA A 124 4.01 -6.98 14.17
N SER A 125 4.47 -8.07 14.79
CA SER A 125 5.89 -8.33 14.96
C SER A 125 6.58 -8.61 13.62
N MET A 126 5.97 -9.38 12.70
CA MET A 126 6.51 -9.58 11.35
C MET A 126 6.67 -8.27 10.57
N GLN A 127 5.69 -7.36 10.63
CA GLN A 127 5.79 -6.05 9.98
C GLN A 127 6.92 -5.21 10.59
N ASN A 128 7.09 -5.28 11.91
CA ASN A 128 8.08 -4.48 12.64
C ASN A 128 9.52 -5.03 12.54
N THR A 129 9.70 -6.36 12.46
CA THR A 129 11.04 -6.98 12.65
C THR A 129 11.80 -7.38 11.39
N ALA A 130 11.19 -7.48 10.21
CA ALA A 130 11.88 -8.10 9.07
C ALA A 130 11.93 -7.30 7.74
N PRO A 131 10.87 -6.60 7.28
CA PRO A 131 10.94 -5.88 5.99
C PRO A 131 11.01 -4.35 6.10
N PHE A 132 10.57 -3.74 7.20
CA PHE A 132 10.48 -2.27 7.32
C PHE A 132 11.83 -1.58 7.58
N PHE A 133 12.78 -2.28 8.21
CA PHE A 133 14.12 -1.75 8.53
C PHE A 133 15.18 -2.06 7.47
N ALA A 134 14.89 -2.91 6.49
CA ALA A 134 15.92 -3.42 5.56
C ALA A 134 16.30 -2.44 4.43
N TYR A 135 15.66 -1.27 4.37
CA TYR A 135 15.78 -0.35 3.24
C TYR A 135 16.01 1.12 3.65
N PHE A 136 16.38 1.36 4.90
CA PHE A 136 16.82 2.67 5.42
C PHE A 136 18.25 2.58 5.96
#